data_AF-A0A7C8YW30-F1
#
_entry.id   AF-A0A7C8YW30-F1
#
_cell.length_a   1.000
_cell.length_b   1.000
_cell.length_c   1.000
_cell.angle_alpha   90.00
_cell.angle_beta   90.00
_cell.angle_gamma   90.00
#
_symmetry.space_group_name_H-M   'P 1'
#
loop_
_entity.id
_entity.type
_entity.pdbx_description
1 polymer ?
#
loop_
_entity_poly.entity_id
_entity_poly.type
_entity_poly.pdbx_seq_one_letter_code
_entity_poly.pdbx_strand_id
1 'polypeptide(L)'
;MENGQLHTFPEGKVFQEDAPIRRLKWGTASLIVRAPVTPIVLPIYHRGFEKVMPEDYMFGRRPPVPLINRNINIIIGQPIEFDLPGLMEIAASKSHDQSSPKLGWPSLSPHGLDETAQKHLYSTISEKIRIIMESLRQFGKTFSKESY
;
A
#
# COMPACT_ATOMS: atom_id res chain seq x y z
N MET A 1 10.29 16.23 -19.89
CA MET A 1 9.65 15.14 -19.12
C MET A 1 9.26 15.76 -17.80
N GLU A 2 7.97 15.80 -17.46
CA GLU A 2 7.55 16.25 -16.14
C GLU A 2 7.79 15.13 -15.14
N ASN A 3 8.56 15.45 -14.10
CA ASN A 3 8.89 14.52 -13.03
C ASN A 3 7.78 14.63 -11.99
N GLY A 4 6.82 13.69 -12.00
CA GLY A 4 5.72 13.67 -11.02
C GLY A 4 6.06 12.82 -9.80
N GLN A 5 5.76 13.32 -8.60
CA GLN A 5 5.78 12.53 -7.37
C GLN A 5 4.36 12.39 -6.83
N LEU A 6 4.00 11.18 -6.42
CA LEU A 6 2.70 10.87 -5.84
C LEU A 6 2.90 10.20 -4.49
N HIS A 7 2.34 10.80 -3.44
CA HIS A 7 2.29 10.22 -2.11
C HIS A 7 0.86 9.76 -1.80
N THR A 8 0.68 8.47 -1.48
CA THR A 8 -0.64 7.90 -1.18
C THR A 8 -0.61 7.00 0.04
N PHE A 9 -1.72 6.95 0.76
CA PHE A 9 -1.96 5.97 1.82
C PHE A 9 -2.82 4.80 1.29
N PRO A 10 -2.24 3.62 1.04
CA PRO A 10 -2.93 2.51 0.37
C PRO A 10 -4.03 1.84 1.23
N GLU A 11 -4.08 2.15 2.53
CA GLU A 11 -5.06 1.63 3.48
C GLU A 11 -6.47 2.20 3.25
N GLY A 12 -6.55 3.44 2.74
CA GLY A 12 -7.81 4.13 2.45
C GLY A 12 -8.66 4.48 3.68
N LYS A 13 -8.13 4.29 4.89
CA LYS A 13 -8.65 4.74 6.18
C LYS A 13 -7.48 4.85 7.15
N VAL A 14 -7.54 5.80 8.09
CA VAL A 14 -6.55 5.91 9.17
C VAL A 14 -6.77 4.77 10.17
N PHE A 15 -5.72 4.02 10.47
CA PHE A 15 -5.69 3.02 11.54
C PHE A 15 -4.58 3.39 12.53
N GLN A 16 -4.95 3.58 13.80
CA GLN A 16 -4.00 3.95 14.87
C GLN A 16 -3.64 2.77 15.80
N GLU A 17 -4.27 1.62 15.61
CA GLU A 17 -3.98 0.40 16.38
C GLU A 17 -2.62 -0.21 16.01
N ASP A 18 -1.91 -0.77 16.99
CA ASP A 18 -0.67 -1.51 16.73
C ASP A 18 -0.96 -2.95 16.23
N ALA A 19 -1.58 -3.03 15.05
CA ALA A 19 -1.90 -4.27 14.36
C ALA A 19 -0.97 -4.50 13.15
N PRO A 20 -0.88 -5.74 12.62
CA PRO A 20 -0.25 -5.98 11.32
C PRO A 20 -0.90 -5.15 10.21
N ILE A 21 -0.12 -4.78 9.20
CA ILE A 21 -0.62 -4.02 8.07
C ILE A 21 -1.69 -4.85 7.34
N ARG A 22 -2.89 -4.27 7.30
CA ARG A 22 -4.08 -4.87 6.71
C ARG A 22 -3.94 -4.96 5.20
N ARG A 23 -4.85 -5.71 4.57
CA ARG A 23 -4.88 -5.84 3.12
C ARG A 23 -5.03 -4.46 2.46
N LEU A 24 -4.09 -4.12 1.58
CA LEU A 24 -4.13 -2.87 0.83
C LEU A 24 -5.21 -2.93 -0.27
N LYS A 25 -5.86 -1.79 -0.51
CA LYS A 25 -6.84 -1.67 -1.60
C LYS A 25 -6.11 -1.71 -2.94
N TRP A 26 -6.77 -2.28 -3.96
CA TRP A 26 -6.21 -2.42 -5.30
C TRP A 26 -5.98 -1.09 -6.04
N GLY A 27 -6.46 0.04 -5.51
CA GLY A 27 -6.33 1.35 -6.14
C GLY A 27 -4.88 1.74 -6.42
N THR A 28 -3.97 1.55 -5.45
CA THR A 28 -2.54 1.84 -5.64
C THR A 28 -1.91 0.94 -6.70
N ALA A 29 -2.23 -0.36 -6.70
CA ALA A 29 -1.76 -1.29 -7.73
C ALA A 29 -2.30 -0.92 -9.12
N SER A 30 -3.55 -0.49 -9.22
CA SER A 30 -4.15 -0.03 -10.47
C SER A 30 -3.44 1.22 -11.00
N LEU A 31 -3.10 2.18 -10.14
CA LEU A 31 -2.33 3.37 -10.54
C LEU A 31 -0.95 3.01 -11.08
N ILE A 32 -0.24 2.09 -10.42
CA ILE A 32 1.08 1.61 -10.87
C ILE A 32 0.99 0.97 -12.26
N VAL A 33 -0.01 0.09 -12.47
CA VAL A 33 -0.18 -0.63 -13.75
C VAL A 33 -0.65 0.27 -14.88
N ARG A 34 -1.42 1.32 -14.57
CA ARG A 34 -1.96 2.25 -15.58
C ARG A 34 -1.02 3.44 -15.85
N ALA A 35 0.07 3.57 -15.11
CA ALA A 35 1.04 4.63 -15.34
C ALA A 35 1.70 4.43 -16.72
N PRO A 36 1.91 5.52 -17.49
CA PRO A 36 2.54 5.43 -18.82
C PRO A 36 3.99 4.93 -18.75
N VAL A 37 4.68 5.20 -17.64
CA VAL A 37 5.99 4.64 -17.29
C VAL A 37 5.85 4.00 -15.91
N THR A 38 6.35 2.78 -15.74
CA THR A 38 6.29 2.08 -14.46
C THR A 38 7.02 2.89 -13.38
N PRO A 39 6.32 3.34 -12.32
CA PRO A 39 6.94 4.13 -11.28
C PRO A 39 7.76 3.24 -10.33
N ILE A 40 8.82 3.83 -9.77
CA ILE A 40 9.51 3.27 -8.60
C ILE A 40 8.64 3.56 -7.37
N VAL A 41 8.35 2.54 -6.56
CA VAL A 41 7.54 2.69 -5.35
C VAL A 41 8.45 2.72 -4.14
N LEU A 42 8.42 3.82 -3.40
CA LEU A 42 9.19 3.97 -2.16
C LEU A 42 8.28 3.75 -0.94
N PRO A 43 8.44 2.64 -0.20
CA PRO A 43 7.62 2.37 0.98
C PRO A 43 8.10 3.22 2.15
N ILE A 44 7.17 3.93 2.79
CA ILE A 44 7.42 4.75 3.97
C ILE A 44 6.50 4.26 5.08
N TYR A 45 7.07 3.96 6.24
CA TYR A 45 6.33 3.61 7.45
C TYR A 45 6.57 4.67 8.53
N HIS A 46 5.52 5.07 9.24
CA HIS A 46 5.63 6.05 10.32
C HIS A 46 4.87 5.58 11.56
N ARG A 47 5.40 5.93 12.74
CA ARG A 47 4.80 5.66 14.05
C ARG A 47 4.92 6.88 14.96
N GLY A 48 3.96 7.07 15.85
CA GLY A 48 3.95 8.17 16.82
C GLY A 48 2.94 9.29 16.49
N PHE A 49 2.43 9.33 15.25
CA PHE A 49 1.37 10.26 14.87
C PHE A 49 0.05 9.99 15.62
N GLU A 50 -0.21 8.73 15.98
CA GLU A 50 -1.31 8.34 16.85
C GLU A 50 -1.22 8.97 18.25
N LYS A 51 -0.01 9.31 18.71
CA LYS A 51 0.21 9.98 20.01
C LYS A 51 0.06 11.49 19.91
N VAL A 52 0.29 12.05 18.72
CA VAL A 52 0.14 13.47 18.41
C VAL A 52 -1.34 13.82 18.26
N MET A 53 -2.11 12.99 17.54
CA MET A 53 -3.54 13.22 17.32
C MET A 53 -4.34 11.91 17.52
N PRO A 54 -4.48 11.44 18.76
CA PRO A 54 -5.22 10.21 19.06
C PRO A 54 -6.69 10.32 18.68
N GLU A 55 -7.24 9.26 18.08
CA GLU A 55 -8.67 9.15 17.76
C GLU A 55 -9.53 9.08 19.02
N ASP A 56 -9.05 8.37 20.04
CA ASP A 56 -9.69 8.23 21.35
C ASP A 56 -8.84 8.95 22.41
N TYR A 57 -9.16 10.23 22.67
CA TYR A 57 -8.43 11.06 23.64
C TYR A 57 -9.23 11.33 24.91
N MET A 58 -10.22 12.22 24.85
CA MET A 58 -11.13 12.50 25.96
C MET A 58 -12.56 12.25 25.50
N PHE A 59 -13.26 11.36 26.21
CA PHE A 59 -14.64 10.96 25.89
C PHE A 59 -14.81 10.46 24.45
N GLY A 60 -13.82 9.73 23.89
CA GLY A 60 -13.91 9.20 22.53
C GLY A 60 -13.72 10.25 21.42
N ARG A 61 -13.25 11.46 21.74
CA ARG A 61 -13.06 12.54 20.76
C ARG A 61 -11.59 12.83 20.54
N ARG A 62 -11.25 13.22 19.30
CA ARG A 62 -9.92 13.74 18.94
C ARG A 62 -9.63 15.05 19.68
N PRO A 63 -8.38 15.32 20.05
CA PRO A 63 -7.99 16.61 20.61
C PRO A 63 -8.20 17.72 19.54
N PRO A 64 -8.53 18.95 19.96
CA PRO A 64 -8.74 20.07 19.03
C PRO A 64 -7.44 20.51 18.34
N VAL A 65 -6.29 20.23 18.95
CA VAL A 65 -4.96 20.55 18.43
C VAL A 65 -4.01 19.36 18.62
N PRO A 66 -2.96 19.24 17.78
CA PRO A 66 -1.91 18.25 17.96
C PRO A 66 -1.25 18.37 19.35
N LEU A 67 -1.08 17.23 20.02
CA LEU A 67 -0.33 17.15 21.27
C LEU A 67 1.16 17.35 21.00
N ILE A 68 1.78 18.26 21.74
CA ILE A 68 3.21 18.62 21.60
C ILE A 68 4.08 17.62 22.36
N ASN A 69 5.37 17.55 22.02
CA ASN A 69 6.39 16.74 22.70
C ASN A 69 6.11 15.22 22.62
N ARG A 70 5.74 14.76 21.42
CA ARG A 70 5.58 13.34 21.10
C ARG A 70 6.65 12.91 20.11
N ASN A 71 7.21 11.73 20.34
CA ASN A 71 8.20 11.14 19.44
C ASN A 71 7.53 10.56 18.20
N ILE A 72 8.03 10.94 17.03
CA ILE A 72 7.60 10.44 15.71
C ILE A 72 8.78 9.73 15.08
N ASN A 73 8.58 8.47 14.70
CA ASN A 73 9.58 7.66 14.02
C ASN A 73 9.13 7.46 12.57
N ILE A 74 9.96 7.84 11.62
CA ILE A 74 9.73 7.66 10.18
C ILE A 74 10.82 6.74 9.64
N ILE A 75 10.41 5.70 8.92
CA ILE A 75 11.28 4.68 8.36
C ILE A 75 11.03 4.64 6.87
N ILE A 76 12.10 4.86 6.11
CA ILE A 76 12.08 4.81 4.65
C ILE A 76 12.67 3.47 4.24
N GLY A 77 11.90 2.67 3.52
CA GLY A 77 12.35 1.38 3.02
C GLY A 77 13.11 1.49 1.70
N GLN A 78 13.48 0.32 1.17
CA GLN A 78 14.17 0.24 -0.11
C GLN A 78 13.19 0.50 -1.27
N PRO A 79 13.64 1.16 -2.35
CA PRO A 79 12.83 1.34 -3.55
C PRO A 79 12.37 0.00 -4.12
N ILE A 80 11.11 -0.06 -4.56
CA ILE A 80 10.51 -1.24 -5.16
C ILE A 80 10.32 -0.98 -6.65
N GLU A 81 10.98 -1.81 -7.45
CA GLU A 81 10.75 -1.91 -8.89
C GLU A 81 9.79 -3.06 -9.19
N PHE A 82 8.92 -2.84 -10.17
CA PHE A 82 7.96 -3.82 -10.63
C PHE A 82 8.23 -4.19 -12.07
N ASP A 83 8.56 -5.47 -12.31
CA ASP A 83 8.54 -6.05 -13.65
C ASP A 83 7.09 -6.31 -14.06
N LEU A 84 6.42 -5.27 -14.57
CA LEU A 84 5.02 -5.38 -15.00
C LEU A 84 4.83 -6.42 -16.11
N PRO A 85 5.67 -6.49 -17.17
CA PRO A 85 5.56 -7.54 -18.18
C PRO A 85 5.56 -8.95 -17.60
N GLY A 86 6.55 -9.29 -16.76
CA GLY A 86 6.61 -10.61 -16.13
C GLY A 86 5.42 -10.90 -15.21
N LEU A 87 4.97 -9.90 -14.44
CA LEU A 87 3.80 -10.04 -13.59
C LEU A 87 2.50 -10.24 -14.38
N MET A 88 2.37 -9.61 -15.55
CA MET A 88 1.22 -9.78 -16.45
C MET A 88 1.20 -11.18 -17.07
N GLU A 89 2.35 -11.72 -17.48
CA GLU A 89 2.46 -13.09 -18.02
C GLU A 89 2.06 -14.15 -16.97
N ILE A 90 2.53 -13.99 -15.74
CA ILE A 90 2.15 -14.85 -14.61
C ILE A 90 0.65 -14.75 -14.33
N ALA A 91 0.07 -13.55 -14.43
CA ALA A 91 -1.36 -13.37 -14.22
C ALA A 91 -2.20 -13.98 -15.36
N ALA A 92 -1.75 -13.88 -16.61
CA ALA A 92 -2.41 -14.46 -17.77
C ALA A 92 -2.43 -16.00 -17.71
N SER A 93 -1.28 -16.62 -17.42
CA SER A 93 -1.17 -18.08 -17.30
C SER A 93 -2.10 -18.67 -16.23
N LYS A 94 -2.27 -17.98 -15.10
CA LYS A 94 -3.21 -18.40 -14.04
C LYS A 94 -4.68 -18.25 -14.37
N SER A 95 -5.03 -17.40 -15.35
CA SER A 95 -6.44 -17.13 -15.70
C SER A 95 -7.04 -18.19 -16.61
N HIS A 96 -6.22 -18.91 -17.40
CA HIS A 96 -6.68 -19.95 -18.32
C HIS A 96 -7.33 -21.16 -17.63
N ASP A 97 -7.16 -21.31 -16.31
CA ASP A 97 -7.74 -22.41 -15.52
C ASP A 97 -9.13 -22.12 -14.94
N GLN A 98 -9.63 -20.88 -14.98
CA GLN A 98 -10.91 -20.52 -14.34
C GLN A 98 -11.78 -19.65 -15.25
N SER A 99 -12.76 -20.28 -15.91
CA SER A 99 -13.81 -19.56 -16.63
C SER A 99 -14.83 -18.96 -15.66
N SER A 100 -14.94 -17.63 -15.62
CA SER A 100 -16.03 -16.96 -14.90
C SER A 100 -16.50 -15.71 -15.66
N PRO A 101 -17.79 -15.31 -15.52
CA PRO A 101 -18.46 -14.43 -16.45
C PRO A 101 -18.06 -12.96 -16.29
N LYS A 102 -18.00 -12.27 -17.42
CA LYS A 102 -17.67 -10.84 -17.55
C LYS A 102 -18.78 -9.98 -16.93
N LEU A 103 -18.52 -9.31 -15.81
CA LEU A 103 -19.44 -8.27 -15.32
C LEU A 103 -18.70 -7.11 -14.62
N GLY A 104 -18.69 -5.96 -15.29
CA GLY A 104 -18.66 -4.66 -14.61
C GLY A 104 -17.30 -3.99 -14.39
N TRP A 105 -16.18 -4.55 -14.85
CA TRP A 105 -14.89 -3.85 -14.78
C TRP A 105 -14.72 -2.86 -15.95
N PRO A 106 -14.19 -1.65 -15.70
CA PRO A 106 -13.94 -0.70 -16.78
C PRO A 106 -12.94 -1.32 -17.76
N SER A 107 -13.35 -1.44 -19.02
CA SER A 107 -12.62 -2.08 -20.14
C SER A 107 -11.36 -1.31 -20.59
N LEU A 108 -10.71 -0.60 -19.68
CA LEU A 108 -9.48 0.15 -19.88
C LEU A 108 -8.26 -0.71 -19.53
N SER A 109 -8.29 -2.01 -19.85
CA SER A 109 -7.12 -2.88 -19.73
C SER A 109 -6.10 -2.40 -20.77
N PRO A 110 -4.95 -1.82 -20.38
CA PRO A 110 -4.02 -1.29 -21.38
C PRO A 110 -3.36 -2.39 -22.23
N HIS A 111 -3.55 -3.67 -21.86
CA HIS A 111 -2.86 -4.83 -22.45
C HIS A 111 -3.81 -6.03 -22.74
N GLY A 112 -5.13 -5.83 -22.76
CA GLY A 112 -6.08 -6.90 -23.14
C GLY A 112 -6.21 -8.09 -22.17
N LEU A 113 -5.75 -7.97 -20.92
CA LEU A 113 -5.89 -9.00 -19.89
C LEU A 113 -7.36 -9.26 -19.51
N ASP A 114 -7.68 -10.53 -19.22
CA ASP A 114 -8.98 -10.91 -18.64
C ASP A 114 -9.17 -10.33 -17.23
N GLU A 115 -10.43 -10.19 -16.80
CA GLU A 115 -10.81 -9.67 -15.49
C GLU A 115 -10.14 -10.45 -14.34
N THR A 116 -10.06 -11.77 -14.47
CA THR A 116 -9.45 -12.65 -13.46
C THR A 116 -7.94 -12.41 -13.36
N ALA A 117 -7.27 -12.30 -14.52
CA ALA A 117 -5.85 -11.98 -14.59
C ALA A 117 -5.56 -10.59 -13.99
N GLN A 118 -6.39 -9.59 -14.30
CA GLN A 118 -6.24 -8.24 -13.77
C GLN A 118 -6.38 -8.19 -12.25
N LYS A 119 -7.38 -8.88 -11.68
CA LYS A 119 -7.53 -9.00 -10.22
C LYS A 119 -6.33 -9.70 -9.59
N HIS A 120 -5.84 -10.77 -10.19
CA HIS A 120 -4.64 -11.47 -9.71
C HIS A 120 -3.43 -10.53 -9.72
N LEU A 121 -3.17 -9.85 -10.84
CA LEU A 121 -2.08 -8.87 -10.98
C LEU A 121 -2.12 -7.80 -9.88
N TYR A 122 -3.27 -7.16 -9.69
CA TYR A 122 -3.43 -6.11 -8.67
C TYR A 122 -3.28 -6.66 -7.26
N SER A 123 -3.79 -7.86 -7.00
CA SER A 123 -3.60 -8.51 -5.71
C SER A 123 -2.14 -8.85 -5.45
N THR A 124 -1.39 -9.33 -6.45
CA THR A 124 0.04 -9.62 -6.33
C THR A 124 0.85 -8.37 -6.03
N ILE A 125 0.63 -7.27 -6.76
CA ILE A 125 1.31 -6.00 -6.52
C ILE A 125 0.98 -5.45 -5.12
N SER A 126 -0.31 -5.41 -4.77
CA SER A 126 -0.76 -4.93 -3.47
C SER A 126 -0.17 -5.74 -2.32
N GLU A 127 -0.08 -7.06 -2.48
CA GLU A 127 0.47 -7.96 -1.47
C GLU A 127 1.98 -7.80 -1.32
N LYS A 128 2.73 -7.64 -2.42
CA LYS A 128 4.17 -7.34 -2.35
C LYS A 128 4.43 -6.05 -1.56
N ILE A 129 3.67 -4.99 -1.83
CA ILE A 129 3.78 -3.72 -1.09
C ILE A 129 3.44 -3.94 0.38
N ARG A 130 2.34 -4.66 0.68
CA ARG A 130 1.90 -4.96 2.05
C ARG A 130 2.98 -5.68 2.86
N ILE A 131 3.59 -6.73 2.29
CA ILE A 131 4.64 -7.51 2.95
C ILE A 131 5.85 -6.63 3.28
N ILE A 132 6.28 -5.78 2.34
CA ILE A 132 7.41 -4.89 2.56
C ILE A 132 7.09 -3.86 3.65
N MET A 133 5.91 -3.24 3.59
CA MET A 133 5.49 -2.30 4.63
C MET A 133 5.39 -2.98 6.00
N GLU A 134 4.92 -4.23 6.07
CA GLU A 134 4.85 -5.00 7.33
C GLU A 134 6.24 -5.32 7.88
N SER A 135 7.19 -5.63 7.00
CA SER A 135 8.60 -5.78 7.38
C SER A 135 9.17 -4.49 7.95
N LEU A 136 8.89 -3.34 7.34
CA LEU A 136 9.30 -2.02 7.86
C LEU A 136 8.66 -1.72 9.22
N ARG A 137 7.39 -2.08 9.42
CA ARG A 137 6.70 -1.95 10.71
C ARG A 137 7.40 -2.76 11.79
N GLN A 138 7.73 -4.02 11.50
CA GLN A 138 8.43 -4.90 12.43
C GLN A 138 9.83 -4.38 12.75
N PHE A 139 10.56 -3.91 11.73
CA PHE A 139 11.85 -3.25 11.90
C PHE A 139 11.75 -2.05 12.84
N GLY A 140 10.74 -1.19 12.67
CA GLY A 140 10.50 -0.03 13.55
C GLY A 140 10.16 -0.37 14.99
N LYS A 141 9.60 -1.55 15.25
CA LYS A 141 9.36 -2.02 16.62
C LYS A 141 10.65 -2.37 17.35
N THR A 142 11.66 -2.86 16.64
CA THR A 142 12.96 -3.20 17.22
C THR A 142 13.65 -1.95 17.79
N PHE A 143 13.68 -0.83 17.05
CA PHE A 143 14.26 0.44 17.53
C PHE A 143 13.51 1.06 18.71
N SER A 144 12.20 0.81 18.81
CA SER A 144 11.39 1.34 19.91
C SER A 144 11.66 0.61 21.24
N LYS A 145 12.30 -0.57 21.22
CA LYS A 145 12.63 -1.35 22.42
C LYS A 145 13.99 -1.00 23.03
N GLU A 146 14.90 -0.40 22.27
CA GLU A 146 16.26 -0.05 22.72
C GLU A 146 16.34 1.33 23.40
N SER A 147 15.24 2.09 23.46
CA SER A 147 15.21 3.44 24.07
C SER A 147 14.68 3.48 25.50
N TYR A 148 14.88 2.41 26.28
CA TYR A 148 14.54 2.34 27.72
C TYR A 148 15.71 1.82 28.54
#